data_AF-A0A660U3M4-F1
#
_entry.id   AF-A0A660U3M4-F1
#
_cell.length_a   1.000
_cell.length_b   1.000
_cell.length_c   1.000
_cell.angle_alpha   90.00
_cell.angle_beta   90.00
_cell.angle_gamma   90.00
#
_symmetry.space_group_name_H-M   'P 1'
#
loop_
_entity.id
_entity.type
_entity.pdbx_description
1 polymer ?
#
loop_
_entity_poly.entity_id
_entity_poly.type
_entity_poly.pdbx_seq_one_letter_code
_entity_poly.pdbx_strand_id
1 'polypeptide(L)'
;MKPEARWIVPLQILVGACFGAIGGGISYLILDAIWRHVPRSFINGGLIYSLLICISFLLCSAAAFVATGEGVRLIGKLKGKTYSRKQLYRGAFLGTSAAVALFSLVNVNWDDIVMRFAPPFSWIVRLVELVCLIISLPFRMLLWMKVPPVLIFALAAPIGALVVEKFNSIRPIDGKGEGSRR
;
A
#
# COMPACT_ATOMS: atom_id res chain seq x y z
N MET A 1 27.74 1.53 13.35
CA MET A 1 26.68 0.83 12.60
C MET A 1 27.35 -0.16 11.64
N LYS A 2 27.13 -1.47 11.76
CA LYS A 2 27.79 -2.47 10.90
C LYS A 2 27.33 -2.31 9.43
N PRO A 3 28.26 -2.31 8.45
CA PRO A 3 27.97 -2.07 7.02
C PRO A 3 26.99 -3.09 6.41
N GLU A 4 26.93 -4.29 6.99
CA GLU A 4 25.99 -5.38 6.68
C GLU A 4 24.51 -4.95 6.72
N ALA A 5 24.13 -3.97 7.55
CA ALA A 5 22.74 -3.59 7.77
C ALA A 5 22.14 -2.73 6.66
N ARG A 6 22.96 -2.04 5.85
CA ARG A 6 22.50 -1.07 4.84
C ARG A 6 21.81 -1.73 3.65
N TRP A 7 22.22 -2.95 3.29
CA TRP A 7 21.67 -3.68 2.14
C TRP A 7 20.42 -4.52 2.47
N ILE A 8 20.12 -4.72 3.74
CA ILE A 8 19.03 -5.60 4.18
C ILE A 8 17.66 -4.99 3.87
N VAL A 9 17.52 -3.69 4.10
CA VAL A 9 16.27 -2.95 3.85
C VAL A 9 15.91 -2.90 2.36
N PRO A 10 16.80 -2.49 1.43
CA PRO A 10 16.48 -2.50 0.01
C PRO A 10 16.22 -3.92 -0.52
N LEU A 11 16.90 -4.94 0.01
CA LEU A 11 16.63 -6.33 -0.37
C LEU A 11 15.24 -6.80 0.11
N GLN A 12 14.84 -6.47 1.34
CA GLN A 12 13.50 -6.77 1.85
C GLN A 12 12.42 -6.08 1.02
N ILE A 13 12.66 -4.85 0.60
CA ILE A 13 11.74 -4.10 -0.27
C ILE A 13 11.62 -4.77 -1.64
N LEU A 14 12.75 -5.10 -2.26
CA LEU A 14 12.78 -5.72 -3.58
C LEU A 14 12.07 -7.09 -3.57
N VAL A 15 12.42 -7.95 -2.60
CA VAL A 15 11.83 -9.28 -2.47
C VAL A 15 10.34 -9.19 -2.12
N GLY A 16 9.97 -8.29 -1.21
CA GLY A 16 8.57 -8.03 -0.87
C GLY A 16 7.77 -7.59 -2.10
N ALA A 17 8.29 -6.66 -2.90
CA ALA A 17 7.65 -6.20 -4.13
C ALA A 17 7.48 -7.33 -5.16
N CYS A 18 8.53 -8.15 -5.38
CA CYS A 18 8.46 -9.30 -6.29
C CYS A 18 7.42 -10.32 -5.85
N PHE A 19 7.41 -10.69 -4.56
CA PHE A 19 6.41 -11.61 -4.02
C PHE A 19 5.00 -11.04 -4.11
N GLY A 20 4.82 -9.75 -3.83
CA GLY A 20 3.55 -9.05 -4.00
C GLY A 20 3.04 -9.09 -5.44
N ALA A 21 3.92 -8.83 -6.40
CA ALA A 21 3.59 -8.90 -7.83
C ALA A 21 3.23 -10.32 -8.28
N ILE A 22 3.98 -11.34 -7.83
CA ILE A 22 3.68 -12.74 -8.13
C ILE A 22 2.35 -13.16 -7.50
N GLY A 23 2.14 -12.85 -6.22
CA GLY A 23 0.92 -13.19 -5.50
C GLY A 23 -0.32 -12.54 -6.10
N GLY A 24 -0.25 -11.23 -6.37
CA GLY A 24 -1.31 -10.50 -7.06
C GLY A 24 -1.54 -11.00 -8.49
N GLY A 25 -0.47 -11.31 -9.23
CA GLY A 25 -0.55 -11.85 -10.59
C GLY A 25 -1.22 -13.22 -10.65
N ILE A 26 -0.85 -14.14 -9.75
CA ILE A 26 -1.49 -15.47 -9.64
C ILE A 26 -2.98 -15.31 -9.29
N SER A 27 -3.31 -14.47 -8.30
CA SER A 27 -4.71 -14.22 -7.94
C SER A 27 -5.50 -13.59 -9.07
N TYR A 28 -4.90 -12.67 -9.84
CA TYR A 28 -5.52 -12.09 -11.02
C TYR A 28 -5.81 -13.17 -12.08
N LEU A 29 -4.87 -14.08 -12.37
CA LEU A 29 -5.08 -15.15 -13.34
C LEU A 29 -6.20 -16.11 -12.91
N ILE A 30 -6.27 -16.44 -11.63
CA ILE A 30 -7.34 -17.29 -11.08
C ILE A 30 -8.70 -16.57 -11.22
N LEU A 31 -8.76 -15.29 -10.85
CA LEU A 31 -9.98 -14.50 -10.97
C LEU A 31 -10.39 -14.33 -12.44
N ASP A 32 -9.45 -14.06 -13.35
CA ASP A 32 -9.72 -13.98 -14.79
C ASP A 32 -10.31 -15.29 -15.33
N ALA A 33 -9.75 -16.43 -14.92
CA ALA A 33 -10.28 -17.74 -15.28
C ALA A 33 -11.72 -17.94 -14.75
N ILE A 34 -12.01 -17.49 -13.52
CA ILE A 34 -13.37 -17.55 -12.95
C ILE A 34 -14.32 -16.63 -13.73
N TRP A 35 -13.91 -15.39 -14.00
CA TRP A 35 -14.71 -14.38 -14.70
C TRP A 35 -15.10 -14.81 -16.12
N ARG A 36 -14.25 -15.58 -16.81
CA ARG A 36 -14.57 -16.16 -18.13
C ARG A 36 -15.76 -17.13 -18.10
N HIS A 37 -16.04 -17.75 -16.96
CA HIS A 37 -17.15 -18.69 -16.78
C HIS A 37 -18.41 -18.03 -16.20
N VAL A 38 -18.37 -16.72 -15.89
CA VAL A 38 -19.52 -16.01 -15.34
C VAL A 38 -20.57 -15.79 -16.44
N PRO A 39 -21.85 -16.18 -16.22
CA PRO A 39 -22.90 -15.98 -17.21
C PRO A 39 -23.12 -14.50 -17.53
N ARG A 40 -23.28 -14.16 -18.81
CA ARG A 40 -23.55 -12.77 -19.24
C ARG A 40 -24.81 -12.16 -18.63
N SER A 41 -25.75 -12.97 -18.13
CA SER A 41 -26.95 -12.52 -17.41
C SER A 41 -26.62 -11.75 -16.12
N PHE A 42 -25.49 -12.03 -15.46
CA PHE A 42 -25.04 -11.29 -14.28
C PHE A 42 -24.52 -9.88 -14.61
N ILE A 43 -24.12 -9.63 -15.86
CA ILE A 43 -23.59 -8.33 -16.31
C ILE A 43 -24.70 -7.28 -16.37
N ASN A 44 -25.94 -7.68 -16.61
CA ASN A 44 -27.11 -6.78 -16.64
C ASN A 44 -27.60 -6.39 -15.24
N GLY A 45 -27.25 -7.15 -14.20
CA GLY A 45 -27.55 -6.82 -12.80
C GLY A 45 -26.50 -5.89 -12.22
N GLY A 46 -26.60 -4.59 -12.50
CA GLY A 46 -25.56 -3.60 -12.18
C GLY A 46 -25.03 -3.64 -10.74
N LEU A 47 -25.87 -3.94 -9.75
CA LEU A 47 -25.46 -4.06 -8.34
C LEU A 47 -24.66 -5.34 -8.06
N ILE A 48 -25.09 -6.48 -8.59
CA ILE A 48 -24.44 -7.78 -8.36
C ILE A 48 -23.09 -7.83 -9.08
N TYR A 49 -23.04 -7.32 -10.31
CA TYR A 49 -21.80 -7.21 -11.07
C TYR A 49 -20.76 -6.34 -10.34
N SER A 50 -21.19 -5.17 -9.84
CA SER A 50 -20.32 -4.25 -9.09
C SER A 50 -19.83 -4.88 -7.78
N LEU A 51 -20.70 -5.60 -7.06
CA LEU A 51 -20.32 -6.31 -5.84
C LEU A 51 -19.29 -7.41 -6.12
N LEU A 52 -19.46 -8.17 -7.20
CA LEU A 52 -18.55 -9.24 -7.59
C LEU A 52 -17.17 -8.70 -7.99
N ILE A 53 -17.12 -7.55 -8.68
CA ILE A 53 -15.89 -6.82 -8.97
C ILE A 53 -15.21 -6.38 -7.69
N CYS A 54 -15.95 -5.81 -6.75
CA CYS A 54 -15.42 -5.37 -5.47
C CYS A 54 -14.78 -6.53 -4.70
N ILE A 55 -15.46 -7.67 -4.63
CA ILE A 55 -14.93 -8.90 -3.99
C ILE A 55 -13.67 -9.39 -4.71
N SER A 56 -13.66 -9.41 -6.04
CA SER A 56 -12.49 -9.81 -6.83
C SER A 56 -11.29 -8.91 -6.56
N PHE A 57 -11.51 -7.59 -6.50
CA PHE A 57 -10.48 -6.62 -6.17
C PHE A 57 -9.94 -6.81 -4.75
N LEU A 58 -10.82 -7.04 -3.76
CA LEU A 58 -10.43 -7.31 -2.38
C LEU A 58 -9.60 -8.59 -2.25
N LEU A 59 -9.98 -9.66 -2.96
CA LEU A 59 -9.22 -10.92 -2.98
C LEU A 59 -7.83 -10.73 -3.60
N CYS A 60 -7.75 -10.06 -4.74
CA CYS A 60 -6.48 -9.82 -5.43
C CYS A 60 -5.54 -8.95 -4.59
N SER A 61 -6.06 -7.86 -4.02
CA SER A 61 -5.28 -6.97 -3.15
C SER A 61 -4.84 -7.67 -1.86
N ALA A 62 -5.72 -8.43 -1.20
CA ALA A 62 -5.37 -9.21 -0.02
C ALA A 62 -4.23 -10.22 -0.31
N ALA A 63 -4.31 -10.95 -1.43
CA ALA A 63 -3.26 -11.88 -1.83
C ALA A 63 -1.92 -11.15 -2.08
N ALA A 64 -1.94 -10.00 -2.74
CA ALA A 64 -0.75 -9.18 -2.96
C ALA A 64 -0.12 -8.71 -1.63
N PHE A 65 -0.92 -8.26 -0.66
CA PHE A 65 -0.41 -7.82 0.66
C PHE A 65 0.15 -8.96 1.48
N VAL A 66 -0.53 -10.12 1.48
CA VAL A 66 -0.06 -11.32 2.19
C VAL A 66 1.26 -11.81 1.59
N ALA A 67 1.35 -11.89 0.27
CA ALA A 67 2.57 -12.30 -0.43
C ALA A 67 3.72 -11.32 -0.17
N THR A 68 3.45 -10.00 -0.24
CA THR A 68 4.43 -8.96 0.11
C THR A 68 4.95 -9.13 1.54
N GLY A 69 4.04 -9.29 2.50
CA GLY A 69 4.38 -9.45 3.91
C GLY A 69 5.21 -10.70 4.20
N GLU A 70 4.85 -11.85 3.59
CA GLU A 70 5.65 -13.07 3.73
C GLU A 70 7.01 -12.97 3.02
N GLY A 71 7.11 -12.27 1.89
CA GLY A 71 8.38 -11.99 1.20
C GLY A 71 9.35 -11.19 2.08
N VAL A 72 8.87 -10.10 2.69
CA VAL A 72 9.64 -9.31 3.66
C VAL A 72 10.05 -10.17 4.87
N ARG A 73 9.14 -11.02 5.35
CA ARG A 73 9.36 -11.90 6.50
C ARG A 73 10.37 -12.99 6.24
N LEU A 74 10.40 -13.57 5.04
CA LEU A 74 11.35 -14.61 4.66
C LEU A 74 12.79 -14.09 4.77
N ILE A 75 13.05 -12.91 4.20
CA ILE A 75 14.36 -12.25 4.29
C ILE A 75 14.69 -11.83 5.73
N GLY A 76 13.70 -11.40 6.51
CA GLY A 76 13.84 -11.15 7.95
C GLY A 76 14.30 -12.38 8.73
N LYS A 77 13.63 -13.52 8.52
CA LYS A 77 13.95 -14.80 9.17
C LYS A 77 15.35 -15.31 8.81
N LEU A 78 15.74 -15.22 7.54
CA LEU A 78 17.08 -15.59 7.06
C LEU A 78 18.21 -14.81 7.76
N LYS A 79 17.89 -13.65 8.36
CA LYS A 79 18.83 -12.80 9.10
C LYS A 79 18.58 -12.81 10.62
N GLY A 80 17.80 -13.75 11.13
CA GLY A 80 17.54 -13.93 12.56
C GLY A 80 16.55 -12.94 13.17
N LYS A 81 15.78 -12.21 12.36
CA LYS A 81 14.69 -11.34 12.83
C LYS A 81 13.34 -12.03 12.75
N THR A 82 12.57 -11.96 13.83
CA THR A 82 11.21 -12.48 13.91
C THR A 82 10.19 -11.33 13.81
N TYR A 83 9.56 -11.20 12.65
CA TYR A 83 8.51 -10.22 12.43
C TYR A 83 7.11 -10.81 12.68
N SER A 84 6.23 -10.02 13.30
CA SER A 84 4.82 -10.36 13.48
C SER A 84 4.06 -10.24 12.16
N ARG A 85 3.38 -11.32 11.73
CA ARG A 85 2.59 -11.36 10.49
C ARG A 85 1.52 -10.25 10.47
N LYS A 86 0.80 -10.10 11.58
CA LYS A 86 -0.30 -9.12 11.71
C LYS A 86 0.18 -7.69 11.44
N GLN A 87 1.38 -7.36 11.88
CA GLN A 87 1.95 -6.02 11.72
C GLN A 87 2.45 -5.78 10.29
N LEU A 88 3.11 -6.78 9.70
CA LEU A 88 3.54 -6.71 8.30
C LEU A 88 2.37 -6.51 7.35
N TYR A 89 1.26 -7.23 7.54
CA TYR A 89 0.09 -7.09 6.68
C TYR A 89 -0.61 -5.74 6.87
N ARG A 90 -0.73 -5.26 8.11
CA ARG A 90 -1.24 -3.91 8.40
C ARG A 90 -0.38 -2.84 7.75
N GLY A 91 0.95 -2.96 7.87
CA GLY A 91 1.87 -2.01 7.26
C GLY A 91 1.84 -2.05 5.74
N ALA A 92 1.74 -3.24 5.14
CA ALA A 92 1.59 -3.36 3.68
C ALA A 92 0.34 -2.66 3.17
N PHE A 93 -0.80 -2.88 3.84
CA PHE A 93 -2.07 -2.23 3.52
C PHE A 93 -2.03 -0.70 3.70
N LEU A 94 -1.47 -0.23 4.83
CA LEU A 94 -1.31 1.20 5.12
C LEU A 94 -0.39 1.89 4.11
N GLY A 95 0.71 1.24 3.74
CA GLY A 95 1.67 1.76 2.76
C GLY A 95 1.03 1.99 1.40
N THR A 96 0.32 0.99 0.86
CA THR A 96 -0.38 1.15 -0.41
C THR A 96 -1.52 2.16 -0.35
N SER A 97 -2.29 2.17 0.74
CA SER A 97 -3.39 3.15 0.89
C SER A 97 -2.85 4.58 0.97
N ALA A 98 -1.72 4.79 1.66
CA ALA A 98 -1.04 6.08 1.70
C ALA A 98 -0.54 6.49 0.32
N ALA A 99 0.02 5.56 -0.47
CA ALA A 99 0.42 5.85 -1.85
C ALA A 99 -0.77 6.22 -2.74
N VAL A 100 -1.93 5.57 -2.58
CA VAL A 100 -3.17 5.92 -3.32
C VAL A 100 -3.67 7.30 -2.91
N ALA A 101 -3.66 7.61 -1.61
CA ALA A 101 -4.03 8.93 -1.12
C ALA A 101 -3.12 10.03 -1.68
N LEU A 102 -1.80 9.81 -1.68
CA LEU A 102 -0.83 10.73 -2.27
C LEU A 102 -1.04 10.89 -3.78
N PHE A 103 -1.26 9.79 -4.50
CA PHE A 103 -1.53 9.83 -5.94
C PHE A 103 -2.82 10.60 -6.25
N SER A 104 -3.86 10.43 -5.44
CA SER A 104 -5.11 11.17 -5.55
C SER A 104 -4.87 12.67 -5.38
N LEU A 105 -4.15 13.08 -4.32
CA LEU A 105 -3.81 14.48 -4.04
C LEU A 105 -3.01 15.17 -5.16
N VAL A 106 -2.23 14.41 -5.93
CA VAL A 106 -1.49 14.95 -7.09
C VAL A 106 -2.42 15.29 -8.25
N ASN A 107 -3.49 14.51 -8.46
CA ASN A 107 -4.43 14.68 -9.58
C ASN A 107 -5.66 15.55 -9.23
N VAL A 108 -5.72 16.10 -8.03
CA VAL A 108 -6.81 17.02 -7.66
C VAL A 108 -6.68 18.34 -8.44
N ASN A 109 -7.75 18.74 -9.11
CA ASN A 109 -7.87 20.06 -9.71
C ASN A 109 -8.28 21.08 -8.62
N TRP A 110 -7.30 21.68 -7.97
CA TRP A 110 -7.53 22.58 -6.84
C TRP A 110 -8.26 23.87 -7.26
N ASP A 111 -8.05 24.34 -8.49
CA ASP A 111 -8.73 25.53 -9.02
C ASP A 111 -10.25 25.34 -9.05
N ASP A 112 -10.72 24.19 -9.53
CA ASP A 112 -12.16 23.83 -9.55
C ASP A 112 -12.75 23.75 -8.14
N ILE A 113 -11.96 23.32 -7.16
CA ILE A 113 -12.41 23.22 -5.77
C ILE A 113 -12.50 24.61 -5.16
N VAL A 114 -11.47 25.45 -5.34
CA VAL A 114 -11.42 26.81 -4.81
C VAL A 114 -12.56 27.67 -5.39
N MET A 115 -12.88 27.52 -6.68
CA MET A 115 -13.97 28.26 -7.34
C MET A 115 -15.37 27.94 -6.79
N ARG A 116 -15.56 26.79 -6.13
CA ARG A 116 -16.86 26.37 -5.57
C ARG A 116 -17.17 27.00 -4.20
N PHE A 117 -16.19 27.62 -3.55
CA PHE A 117 -16.35 28.16 -2.20
C PHE A 117 -16.34 29.69 -2.17
N ALA A 118 -17.21 30.27 -1.35
CA ALA A 118 -17.25 31.71 -1.11
C ALA A 118 -15.91 32.22 -0.50
N PRO A 119 -15.58 33.51 -0.67
CA PRO A 119 -14.27 34.08 -0.30
C PRO A 119 -13.70 33.71 1.08
N PRO A 120 -14.46 33.67 2.20
CA PRO A 120 -13.88 33.29 3.49
C PRO A 120 -13.47 31.82 3.56
N PHE A 121 -14.18 30.91 2.89
CA PHE A 121 -13.85 29.48 2.85
C PHE A 121 -12.75 29.17 1.82
N SER A 122 -12.63 29.98 0.75
CA SER A 122 -11.58 29.82 -0.25
C SER A 122 -10.17 29.92 0.34
N TRP A 123 -9.97 30.74 1.37
CA TRP A 123 -8.69 30.86 2.09
C TRP A 123 -8.32 29.59 2.85
N ILE A 124 -9.30 28.94 3.48
CA ILE A 124 -9.10 27.67 4.19
C ILE A 124 -8.73 26.58 3.17
N VAL A 125 -9.43 26.52 2.04
CA VAL A 125 -9.15 25.57 0.97
C VAL A 125 -7.74 25.76 0.40
N ARG A 126 -7.29 27.01 0.21
CA ARG A 126 -5.91 27.30 -0.22
C ARG A 126 -4.85 26.89 0.81
N LEU A 127 -5.14 27.04 2.10
CA LEU A 127 -4.24 26.51 3.14
C LEU A 127 -4.14 24.99 3.09
N VAL A 128 -5.27 24.30 2.90
CA VAL A 128 -5.31 22.84 2.74
C VAL A 128 -4.56 22.41 1.49
N GLU A 129 -4.77 23.10 0.36
CA GLU A 129 -4.02 22.89 -0.88
C GLU A 129 -2.51 22.99 -0.65
N LEU A 130 -2.05 24.03 0.05
CA LEU A 130 -0.64 24.25 0.34
C LEU A 130 -0.06 23.13 1.20
N VAL A 131 -0.78 22.68 2.22
CA VAL A 131 -0.37 21.52 3.04
C VAL A 131 -0.30 20.24 2.20
N CYS A 132 -1.32 19.98 1.37
CA CYS A 132 -1.36 18.84 0.47
C CYS A 132 -0.24 18.89 -0.59
N LEU A 133 0.11 20.07 -1.09
CA LEU A 133 1.23 20.28 -1.99
C LEU A 133 2.55 19.92 -1.33
N ILE A 134 2.80 20.38 -0.09
CA ILE A 134 4.02 20.05 0.65
C ILE A 134 4.12 18.54 0.90
N ILE A 135 3.04 17.92 1.35
CA ILE A 135 3.01 16.48 1.66
C ILE A 135 3.18 15.63 0.39
N SER A 136 2.58 16.03 -0.73
CA SER A 136 2.67 15.32 -2.01
C SER A 136 3.93 15.65 -2.82
N LEU A 137 4.70 16.67 -2.42
CA LEU A 137 5.91 17.12 -3.11
C LEU A 137 6.95 16.01 -3.39
N PRO A 138 7.34 15.15 -2.42
CA PRO A 138 8.25 14.04 -2.70
C PRO A 138 7.69 13.06 -3.74
N PHE A 139 6.37 12.87 -3.74
CA PHE A 139 5.70 12.01 -4.70
C PHE A 139 5.64 12.64 -6.10
N ARG A 140 5.38 13.96 -6.18
CA ARG A 140 5.44 14.75 -7.42
C ARG A 140 6.84 14.73 -8.03
N MET A 141 7.88 14.85 -7.21
CA MET A 141 9.27 14.71 -7.67
C MET A 141 9.54 13.33 -8.28
N LEU A 142 9.04 12.26 -7.66
CA LEU A 142 9.17 10.90 -8.20
C LEU A 142 8.48 10.74 -9.58
N LEU A 143 7.27 11.28 -9.72
CA LEU A 143 6.54 11.26 -10.99
C LEU A 143 7.23 12.12 -12.06
N TRP A 144 7.83 13.25 -11.67
CA TRP A 144 8.59 14.10 -12.56
C TRP A 144 9.85 13.40 -13.11
N MET A 145 10.47 12.53 -12.31
CA MET A 145 11.55 11.63 -12.76
C MET A 145 11.08 10.49 -13.68
N LYS A 146 9.83 10.52 -14.16
CA LYS A 146 9.20 9.49 -15.01
C LYS A 146 9.19 8.10 -14.39
N VAL A 147 9.25 8.00 -13.06
CA VAL A 147 9.09 6.71 -12.39
C VAL A 147 7.64 6.24 -12.62
N PRO A 148 7.43 5.05 -13.20
CA PRO A 148 6.08 4.58 -13.49
C PRO A 148 5.30 4.43 -12.17
N PRO A 149 4.05 4.94 -12.08
CA PRO A 149 3.26 4.89 -10.85
C PRO A 149 3.15 3.48 -10.27
N VAL A 150 3.08 2.47 -11.14
CA VAL A 150 3.05 1.04 -10.79
C VAL A 150 4.21 0.65 -9.86
N LEU A 151 5.42 1.15 -10.14
CA LEU A 151 6.60 0.89 -9.31
C LEU A 151 6.46 1.53 -7.93
N ILE A 152 5.87 2.73 -7.86
CA ILE A 152 5.65 3.44 -6.60
C ILE A 152 4.66 2.66 -5.73
N PHE A 153 3.56 2.16 -6.31
CA PHE A 153 2.59 1.32 -5.62
C PHE A 153 3.17 -0.03 -5.19
N ALA A 154 3.97 -0.67 -6.05
CA ALA A 154 4.63 -1.94 -5.74
C ALA A 154 5.63 -1.82 -4.58
N LEU A 155 6.33 -0.68 -4.48
CA LEU A 155 7.28 -0.41 -3.40
C LEU A 155 6.58 0.09 -2.12
N ALA A 156 5.42 0.74 -2.24
CA ALA A 156 4.69 1.26 -1.10
C ALA A 156 4.26 0.17 -0.11
N ALA A 157 3.85 -1.00 -0.61
CA ALA A 157 3.47 -2.15 0.23
C ALA A 157 4.63 -2.62 1.14
N PRO A 158 5.81 -3.03 0.63
CA PRO A 158 6.90 -3.46 1.48
C PRO A 158 7.48 -2.32 2.34
N ILE A 159 7.50 -1.07 1.85
CA ILE A 159 7.93 0.09 2.66
C ILE A 159 7.01 0.26 3.87
N GLY A 160 5.69 0.25 3.67
CA GLY A 160 4.72 0.37 4.75
C GLY A 160 4.84 -0.77 5.77
N ALA A 161 5.09 -2.00 5.31
CA ALA A 161 5.31 -3.16 6.15
C ALA A 161 6.50 -2.97 7.11
N LEU A 162 7.60 -2.41 6.60
CA LEU A 162 8.81 -2.13 7.39
C LEU A 162 8.65 -0.93 8.33
N VAL A 163 7.93 0.11 7.91
CA VAL A 163 7.69 1.30 8.74
C VAL A 163 6.86 0.95 9.97
N VAL A 164 5.77 0.19 9.80
CA VAL A 164 4.91 -0.23 10.93
C VAL A 164 5.66 -1.14 11.89
N GLU A 165 6.51 -2.03 11.39
CA GLU A 165 7.36 -2.88 12.23
C GLU A 165 8.33 -2.04 13.09
N LYS A 166 9.05 -1.09 12.47
CA LYS A 166 9.93 -0.17 13.21
C LYS A 166 9.17 0.65 14.24
N PHE A 167 8.01 1.19 13.87
CA PHE A 167 7.22 2.02 14.77
C PHE A 167 6.73 1.22 15.97
N ASN A 168 6.27 -0.02 15.75
CA ASN A 168 5.83 -0.89 16.84
C ASN A 168 7.00 -1.40 17.70
N SER A 169 8.20 -1.55 17.14
CA SER A 169 9.41 -1.84 17.92
C SER A 169 9.78 -0.68 18.87
N ILE A 170 9.36 0.55 18.56
CA ILE A 170 9.61 1.75 19.39
C ILE A 170 8.48 1.94 20.41
N ARG A 171 7.23 1.65 20.03
CA ARG A 171 6.06 1.65 20.93
C ARG A 171 5.26 0.37 20.71
N PRO A 172 5.39 -0.66 21.56
CA PRO A 172 4.55 -1.84 21.44
C PRO A 172 3.09 -1.41 21.69
N ILE A 173 2.27 -1.43 20.63
CA ILE A 173 0.85 -1.04 20.69
C ILE A 173 0.02 -2.13 21.39
N ASP A 174 0.57 -3.34 21.51
CA ASP A 174 0.01 -4.38 22.36
C ASP A 174 0.69 -4.28 23.73
N GLY A 175 -0.09 -3.99 24.77
CA GLY A 175 0.29 -4.13 26.19
C GLY A 175 0.58 -5.58 26.60
N LYS A 176 1.33 -6.32 25.79
CA LYS A 176 2.07 -7.51 26.22
C LYS A 176 3.51 -7.09 26.42
N GLY A 177 3.73 -6.47 27.58
CA GLY A 177 5.04 -6.51 28.21
C GLY A 177 5.53 -7.96 28.31
N GLU A 178 6.85 -8.10 28.21
CA GLU A 178 7.65 -9.14 28.85
C GLU A 178 6.87 -10.35 29.40
N GLY A 179 6.91 -11.47 28.68
CA GLY A 179 6.27 -12.68 29.16
C GLY A 179 6.45 -13.87 28.23
N SER A 180 7.68 -14.41 28.23
CA SER A 180 7.99 -15.85 28.14
C SER A 180 9.25 -16.10 27.31
N ARG A 181 10.40 -15.76 27.91
CA ARG A 181 11.51 -16.71 27.92
C ARG A 181 11.11 -17.82 28.88
N ARG A 182 10.86 -19.00 28.35
CA ARG A 182 11.15 -20.32 28.93
C ARG A 182 10.97 -21.34 27.82
#